data_AF-A0AAX1VWW0-F1
#
_entry.id   AF-A0AAX1VWW0-F1
#
_cell.length_a   1.000
_cell.length_b   1.000
_cell.length_c   1.000
_cell.angle_alpha   90.00
_cell.angle_beta   90.00
_cell.angle_gamma   90.00
#
_symmetry.space_group_name_H-M   'P 1'
#
loop_
_entity.id
_entity.type
_entity.pdbx_description
1 polymer ?
#
loop_
_entity_poly.entity_id
_entity_poly.type
_entity_poly.pdbx_seq_one_letter_code
_entity_poly.pdbx_strand_id
1 'polypeptide(L)'
;NGLDQFHIVMNDQRIPVFPDTDQLEKRTTRQLRGTLFGSLLHLWLFDQRCSQPDRANHSAYALINQAHDPFDRLWPLVVDTCPLPFLPHWREPVMEVLTAHNMLHPLPGAIGSVTAWRLSLQLDVLENALGELIRAGKLTTEVTA
;
A
#
# COMPACT_ATOMS: atom_id res chain seq x y z
N ASN A 1 18.58 3.81 24.62
CA ASN A 1 17.62 2.74 24.98
C ASN A 1 16.45 2.79 24.02
N GLY A 2 16.63 2.22 22.83
CA GLY A 2 15.65 2.12 21.76
C GLY A 2 15.56 0.69 21.23
N LEU A 3 14.67 0.45 20.27
CA LEU A 3 14.58 -0.83 19.56
C LEU A 3 15.46 -0.74 18.31
N ASP A 4 16.72 -1.19 18.41
CA ASP A 4 17.68 -1.09 17.29
C ASP A 4 17.62 -2.32 16.36
N GLN A 5 17.13 -3.44 16.88
CA GLN A 5 16.99 -4.71 16.15
C GLN A 5 15.90 -5.57 16.79
N PHE A 6 15.21 -6.35 15.98
CA PHE A 6 14.37 -7.45 16.45
C PHE A 6 14.50 -8.67 15.55
N HIS A 7 13.88 -9.78 15.92
CA HIS A 7 13.79 -10.97 15.07
C HIS A 7 12.33 -11.30 14.80
N ILE A 8 11.99 -11.60 13.56
CA ILE A 8 10.73 -12.24 13.20
C ILE A 8 10.94 -13.75 13.35
N VAL A 9 10.08 -14.39 14.14
CA VAL A 9 10.09 -15.85 14.34
C VAL A 9 8.85 -16.43 13.67
N MET A 10 9.04 -17.23 12.62
CA MET A 10 7.94 -17.90 11.90
C MET A 10 8.43 -19.25 11.37
N ASN A 11 7.66 -20.33 11.58
CA ASN A 11 7.95 -21.68 11.05
C ASN A 11 9.41 -22.11 11.28
N ASP A 12 9.90 -21.99 12.52
CA ASP A 12 11.29 -22.25 12.94
C ASP A 12 12.38 -21.38 12.28
N GLN A 13 12.01 -20.44 11.41
CA GLN A 13 12.91 -19.43 10.88
C GLN A 13 12.99 -18.25 11.82
N ARG A 14 14.21 -17.72 11.98
CA ARG A 14 14.51 -16.53 12.76
C ARG A 14 15.19 -15.50 11.87
N ILE A 15 14.43 -14.49 11.47
CA ILE A 15 14.87 -13.47 10.51
C ILE A 15 15.23 -12.21 11.30
N PRO A 16 16.50 -11.76 11.27
CA PRO A 16 16.88 -10.50 11.89
C PRO A 16 16.30 -9.32 11.10
N VAL A 17 15.73 -8.35 11.81
CA VAL A 17 15.21 -7.10 11.24
C VAL A 17 15.92 -5.92 11.88
N PHE A 18 16.45 -5.06 11.02
CA PHE A 18 17.10 -3.81 11.36
C PHE A 18 16.20 -2.68 10.82
N PRO A 19 15.20 -2.24 11.59
CA PRO A 19 14.25 -1.24 11.12
C PRO A 19 14.91 0.13 11.02
N ASP A 20 14.42 0.96 10.10
CA ASP A 20 14.59 2.40 10.22
C ASP A 20 13.69 2.90 11.35
N THR A 21 14.29 3.22 12.49
CA THR A 21 13.55 3.55 13.72
C THR A 21 12.77 4.85 13.60
N ASP A 22 13.20 5.77 12.74
CA ASP A 22 12.54 7.06 12.55
C ASP A 22 11.23 6.91 11.77
N GLN A 23 11.13 5.84 10.97
CA GLN A 23 9.95 5.50 10.17
C GLN A 23 9.02 4.52 10.90
N LEU A 24 9.38 4.02 12.08
CA LEU A 24 8.62 2.99 12.79
C LEU A 24 7.58 3.61 13.73
N GLU A 25 6.30 3.31 13.48
CA GLU A 25 5.21 3.69 14.36
C GLU A 25 4.79 2.51 15.23
N LYS A 26 4.34 2.80 16.46
CA LYS A 26 3.84 1.81 17.41
C LYS A 26 2.39 2.08 17.80
N ARG A 27 1.59 1.02 17.87
CA ARG A 27 0.26 1.04 18.50
C ARG A 27 0.18 -0.04 19.55
N THR A 28 -0.34 0.32 20.72
CA THR A 28 -0.48 -0.61 21.84
C THR A 28 -1.92 -0.68 22.31
N THR A 29 -2.42 -1.89 22.60
CA THR A 29 -3.67 -2.07 23.33
C THR A 29 -3.44 -2.91 24.59
N ARG A 30 -4.03 -2.48 25.70
CA ARG A 30 -3.94 -3.14 27.01
C ARG A 30 -5.33 -3.62 27.37
N GLN A 31 -5.70 -4.81 26.94
CA GLN A 31 -7.10 -5.22 26.99
C GLN A 31 -7.44 -6.34 27.97
N LEU A 32 -6.48 -7.04 28.56
CA LEU A 32 -6.80 -8.12 29.51
C LEU A 32 -6.03 -7.97 30.84
N ARG A 33 -6.76 -7.57 31.88
CA ARG A 33 -6.33 -7.69 33.29
C ARG A 33 -6.82 -9.03 33.85
N GLY A 34 -6.08 -9.63 34.77
CA GLY A 34 -6.50 -10.86 35.44
C GLY A 34 -6.39 -12.15 34.60
N THR A 35 -5.55 -12.17 33.56
CA THR A 35 -5.26 -13.42 32.85
C THR A 35 -4.32 -14.31 33.67
N LEU A 36 -4.32 -15.61 33.37
CA LEU A 36 -3.35 -16.56 33.91
C LEU A 36 -1.89 -16.18 33.62
N PHE A 37 -1.65 -15.30 32.64
CA PHE A 37 -0.33 -14.79 32.25
C PHE A 37 -0.04 -13.38 32.80
N GLY A 38 -0.89 -12.85 33.69
CA GLY A 38 -0.78 -11.48 34.18
C GLY A 38 -1.39 -10.46 33.20
N SER A 39 -0.81 -9.25 33.16
CA SER A 39 -1.26 -8.20 32.23
C SER A 39 -0.61 -8.39 30.87
N LEU A 40 -1.41 -8.70 29.85
CA LEU A 40 -0.93 -8.79 28.46
C LEU A 40 -1.06 -7.43 27.76
N LEU A 41 -0.05 -7.09 26.95
CA LEU A 41 -0.03 -5.94 26.07
C LEU A 41 0.15 -6.43 24.64
N HIS A 42 -0.74 -6.01 23.73
CA HIS A 42 -0.51 -6.20 22.30
C HIS A 42 0.21 -4.98 21.76
N LEU A 43 1.30 -5.22 21.03
CA LEU A 43 2.10 -4.20 20.35
C LEU A 43 2.04 -4.47 18.84
N TRP A 44 1.71 -3.43 18.09
CA TRP A 44 1.82 -3.39 16.64
C TRP A 44 2.96 -2.44 16.29
N LEU A 45 3.90 -2.92 15.47
CA LEU A 45 4.96 -2.13 14.87
C LEU A 45 4.74 -2.11 13.36
N PHE A 46 4.77 -0.94 12.76
CA PHE A 46 4.57 -0.79 11.32
C PHE A 46 5.33 0.42 10.80
N ASP A 47 5.68 0.39 9.52
CA ASP A 47 6.27 1.52 8.83
C ASP A 47 5.20 2.61 8.65
N GLN A 48 5.50 3.84 9.05
CA GLN A 48 4.58 4.97 8.99
C GLN A 48 4.09 5.25 7.56
N ARG A 49 4.87 4.88 6.53
CA ARG A 49 4.47 5.03 5.12
C ARG A 49 3.31 4.11 4.72
N CYS A 50 3.03 3.06 5.51
CA CYS A 50 1.86 2.22 5.35
C CYS A 50 0.59 2.83 5.98
N SER A 51 0.70 3.95 6.70
CA SER A 51 -0.44 4.59 7.37
C SER A 51 -1.25 5.48 6.44
N GLN A 52 -0.59 6.26 5.57
CA GLN A 52 -1.22 7.23 4.68
C GLN A 52 -0.41 7.40 3.39
N PRO A 53 -1.06 7.75 2.27
CA PRO A 53 -0.35 8.12 1.04
C PRO A 53 0.53 9.35 1.20
N ASP A 54 1.69 9.31 0.57
CA ASP A 54 2.54 10.46 0.36
C ASP A 54 2.10 11.17 -0.92
N ARG A 55 1.18 12.12 -0.76
CA ARG A 55 0.62 12.91 -1.87
C ARG A 55 1.65 13.86 -2.49
N ALA A 56 2.69 14.25 -1.76
CA ALA A 56 3.72 15.15 -2.26
C ALA A 56 4.69 14.41 -3.21
N ASN A 57 5.02 13.16 -2.88
CA ASN A 57 5.88 12.31 -3.71
C ASN A 57 5.10 11.33 -4.60
N HIS A 58 3.77 11.46 -4.64
CA HIS A 58 2.83 10.62 -5.39
C HIS A 58 3.07 9.11 -5.21
N SER A 59 3.33 8.72 -3.96
CA SER A 59 3.64 7.34 -3.61
C SER A 59 2.82 6.85 -2.43
N ALA A 60 2.56 5.55 -2.40
CA ALA A 60 1.80 4.95 -1.32
C ALA A 60 2.14 3.46 -1.18
N TYR A 61 1.80 2.89 -0.02
CA TYR A 61 1.98 1.47 0.25
C TYR A 61 0.65 0.83 0.62
N ALA A 62 0.41 -0.38 0.09
CA ALA A 62 -0.74 -1.19 0.44
C ALA A 62 -0.28 -2.52 1.05
N LEU A 63 -0.91 -2.93 2.15
CA LEU A 63 -0.77 -4.27 2.70
C LEU A 63 -2.01 -5.08 2.28
N ILE A 64 -1.79 -6.08 1.43
CA ILE A 64 -2.85 -6.83 0.76
C ILE A 64 -2.73 -8.30 1.16
N ASN A 65 -3.77 -8.83 1.79
CA ASN A 65 -3.89 -10.26 2.03
C ASN A 65 -4.03 -10.99 0.68
N GLN A 66 -3.28 -12.07 0.48
CA GLN A 66 -3.29 -12.89 -0.74
C GLN A 66 -4.67 -13.42 -1.14
N ALA A 67 -5.63 -13.46 -0.21
CA ALA A 67 -7.02 -13.82 -0.50
C ALA A 67 -7.83 -12.73 -1.22
N HIS A 68 -7.31 -11.50 -1.33
CA HIS A 68 -7.97 -10.39 -2.01
C HIS A 68 -7.33 -10.09 -3.35
N ASP A 69 -8.13 -9.63 -4.31
CA ASP A 69 -7.62 -9.05 -5.54
C ASP A 69 -6.80 -7.78 -5.24
N PRO A 70 -5.54 -7.68 -5.68
CA PRO A 70 -4.74 -6.49 -5.48
C PRO A 70 -5.36 -5.26 -6.13
N PHE A 71 -6.00 -5.38 -7.30
CA PHE A 71 -6.48 -4.22 -8.05
C PHE A 71 -7.66 -3.55 -7.33
N ASP A 72 -8.55 -4.33 -6.70
CA ASP A 72 -9.60 -3.82 -5.82
C ASP A 72 -9.06 -3.00 -4.64
N ARG A 73 -7.90 -3.39 -4.09
CA ARG A 73 -7.29 -2.70 -2.95
C ARG A 73 -6.41 -1.52 -3.36
N LEU A 74 -5.80 -1.59 -4.54
CA LEU A 74 -4.93 -0.53 -5.06
C LEU A 74 -5.73 0.64 -5.64
N TRP A 75 -6.91 0.41 -6.22
CA TRP A 75 -7.67 1.48 -6.86
C TRP A 75 -8.01 2.66 -5.93
N PRO A 76 -8.55 2.47 -4.70
CA PRO A 76 -8.77 3.58 -3.78
C PRO A 76 -7.48 4.33 -3.44
N LEU A 77 -6.35 3.61 -3.36
CA LEU A 77 -5.05 4.20 -3.09
C LEU A 77 -4.56 5.08 -4.25
N VAL A 78 -4.76 4.61 -5.49
CA VAL A 78 -4.47 5.38 -6.71
C VAL A 78 -5.26 6.68 -6.73
N VAL A 79 -6.56 6.62 -6.45
CA VAL A 79 -7.45 7.79 -6.39
C VAL A 79 -7.03 8.77 -5.29
N ASP A 80 -6.63 8.28 -4.12
CA ASP A 80 -6.24 9.14 -2.99
C ASP A 80 -4.82 9.76 -3.14
N THR A 81 -3.94 9.09 -3.89
CA THR A 81 -2.54 9.52 -4.09
C THR A 81 -2.38 10.45 -5.28
N CYS A 82 -3.18 10.26 -6.34
CA CYS A 82 -3.06 11.02 -7.58
C CYS A 82 -3.80 12.37 -7.47
N PRO A 83 -3.19 13.49 -7.91
CA PRO A 83 -3.87 14.78 -7.95
C PRO A 83 -4.91 14.88 -9.09
N LEU A 84 -4.90 13.95 -10.05
CA LEU A 84 -5.81 13.97 -11.20
C LEU A 84 -7.19 13.41 -10.81
N PRO A 85 -8.29 14.06 -11.23
CA PRO A 85 -9.62 13.52 -11.01
C PRO A 85 -9.87 12.30 -11.92
N PHE A 86 -10.27 11.18 -11.31
CA PHE A 86 -10.66 9.98 -12.05
C PHE A 86 -12.17 9.76 -11.98
N LEU A 87 -12.77 9.40 -13.12
CA LEU A 87 -14.15 8.92 -13.16
C LEU A 87 -14.19 7.43 -12.80
N PRO A 88 -15.25 6.92 -12.15
CA PRO A 88 -15.31 5.53 -11.71
C PRO A 88 -15.09 4.51 -12.82
N HIS A 89 -15.61 4.75 -14.02
CA HIS A 89 -15.46 3.85 -15.19
C HIS A 89 -14.06 3.91 -15.81
N TRP A 90 -13.21 4.87 -15.43
CA TRP A 90 -11.82 4.93 -15.89
C TRP A 90 -10.92 3.94 -15.17
N ARG A 91 -11.42 3.28 -14.12
CA ARG A 91 -10.64 2.36 -13.27
C ARG A 91 -9.82 1.37 -14.10
N GLU A 92 -10.46 0.62 -15.00
CA GLU A 92 -9.77 -0.42 -15.77
C GLU A 92 -8.67 0.16 -16.68
N PRO A 93 -8.95 1.11 -17.59
CA PRO A 93 -7.89 1.70 -18.42
C PRO A 93 -6.75 2.36 -17.63
N VAL A 94 -7.07 3.03 -16.51
CA VAL A 94 -6.05 3.65 -15.66
C VAL A 94 -5.16 2.58 -15.03
N MET A 95 -5.74 1.50 -14.50
CA MET A 95 -4.96 0.40 -13.90
C MET A 95 -4.09 -0.33 -14.95
N GLU A 96 -4.55 -0.44 -16.20
CA GLU A 96 -3.74 -0.95 -17.31
C GLU A 96 -2.52 -0.06 -17.58
N VAL A 97 -2.72 1.26 -17.68
CA VAL A 97 -1.63 2.23 -17.87
C VAL A 97 -0.62 2.16 -16.72
N LEU A 98 -1.09 2.15 -15.47
CA LEU A 98 -0.22 2.06 -14.30
C LEU A 98 0.61 0.78 -14.29
N THR A 99 0.02 -0.33 -14.71
CA THR A 99 0.72 -1.62 -14.82
C THR A 99 1.76 -1.60 -15.95
N ALA A 100 1.37 -1.12 -17.14
CA ALA A 100 2.23 -1.06 -18.31
C ALA A 100 3.46 -0.16 -18.09
N HIS A 101 3.29 0.92 -17.32
CA HIS A 101 4.37 1.85 -16.97
C HIS A 101 5.09 1.51 -15.67
N ASN A 102 4.85 0.32 -15.10
CA ASN A 102 5.51 -0.13 -13.88
C ASN A 102 5.36 0.90 -12.74
N MET A 103 4.16 1.39 -12.48
CA MET A 103 3.85 2.30 -11.36
C MET A 103 3.25 1.54 -10.15
N LEU A 104 2.96 0.25 -10.33
CA LEU A 104 2.43 -0.66 -9.31
C LEU A 104 3.40 -1.83 -9.15
N HIS A 105 3.93 -2.02 -7.94
CA HIS A 105 4.92 -3.07 -7.69
C HIS A 105 4.60 -3.87 -6.43
N PRO A 106 4.55 -5.20 -6.49
CA PRO A 106 4.64 -6.01 -5.28
C PRO A 106 6.06 -5.88 -4.71
N LEU A 107 6.16 -5.68 -3.40
CA LEU A 107 7.44 -5.69 -2.69
C LEU A 107 7.85 -7.14 -2.37
N PRO A 108 9.14 -7.49 -2.56
CA PRO A 108 9.64 -8.80 -2.21
C PRO A 108 9.70 -8.99 -0.69
N GLY A 109 9.88 -10.23 -0.24
CA GLY A 109 10.13 -10.53 1.18
C GLY A 109 8.87 -10.54 2.05
N ALA A 110 7.70 -10.75 1.47
CA ALA A 110 6.46 -11.00 2.23
C ALA A 110 6.60 -12.25 3.11
N ILE A 111 6.22 -12.12 4.37
CA ILE A 111 6.22 -13.21 5.35
C ILE A 111 4.75 -13.49 5.72
N GLY A 112 4.29 -14.71 5.49
CA GLY A 112 2.89 -15.11 5.71
C GLY A 112 1.97 -14.76 4.53
N SER A 113 0.69 -14.50 4.83
CA SER A 113 -0.37 -14.32 3.82
C SER A 113 -0.60 -12.87 3.39
N VAL A 114 0.22 -11.92 3.85
CA VAL A 114 0.12 -10.49 3.49
C VAL A 114 1.29 -10.12 2.61
N THR A 115 0.99 -9.56 1.44
CA THR A 115 1.96 -8.97 0.52
C THR A 115 1.90 -7.46 0.61
N ALA A 116 3.06 -6.81 0.51
CA ALA A 116 3.12 -5.36 0.42
C ALA A 116 3.20 -4.96 -1.05
N TRP A 117 2.52 -3.88 -1.41
CA TRP A 117 2.58 -3.25 -2.72
C TRP A 117 3.01 -1.81 -2.57
N ARG A 118 3.79 -1.33 -3.53
CA ARG A 118 4.19 0.06 -3.67
C ARG A 118 3.52 0.65 -4.90
N LEU A 119 2.81 1.75 -4.69
CA LEU A 119 2.39 2.69 -5.71
C LEU A 119 3.46 3.77 -5.85
N SER A 120 3.90 4.05 -7.07
CA SER A 120 4.84 5.12 -7.38
C SER A 120 4.41 5.78 -8.70
N LEU A 121 3.60 6.83 -8.60
CA LEU A 121 3.04 7.50 -9.78
C LEU A 121 4.10 8.36 -10.45
N GLN A 122 4.18 8.27 -11.78
CA GLN A 122 4.94 9.19 -12.62
C GLN A 122 3.94 10.10 -13.33
N LEU A 123 3.66 11.27 -12.76
CA LEU A 123 2.57 12.13 -13.24
C LEU A 123 2.73 12.53 -14.70
N ASP A 124 3.93 12.94 -15.13
CA ASP A 124 4.17 13.32 -16.53
C ASP A 124 3.81 12.20 -17.51
N VAL A 125 4.13 10.95 -17.16
CA VAL A 125 3.83 9.79 -18.00
C VAL A 125 2.34 9.48 -17.97
N LEU A 126 1.73 9.52 -16.78
CA LEU A 126 0.32 9.25 -16.59
C LEU A 126 -0.56 10.29 -17.30
N GLU A 127 -0.28 11.58 -17.14
CA GLU A 127 -1.02 12.67 -17.78
C GLU A 127 -0.99 12.55 -19.31
N ASN A 128 0.17 12.25 -19.87
CA ASN A 128 0.32 12.04 -21.30
C ASN A 128 -0.49 10.83 -21.79
N ALA A 129 -0.36 9.69 -21.11
CA ALA A 129 -1.09 8.47 -21.46
C ALA A 129 -2.62 8.65 -21.37
N LEU A 130 -3.11 9.28 -20.30
CA LEU A 130 -4.53 9.57 -20.14
C LEU A 130 -5.02 10.55 -21.22
N GLY A 131 -4.23 11.58 -21.53
CA GLY A 131 -4.55 12.52 -22.60
C GLY A 131 -4.67 11.85 -23.97
N GLU A 132 -3.82 10.86 -24.27
CA GLU A 132 -3.93 10.04 -25.49
C GLU A 132 -5.18 9.18 -25.49
N LEU A 133 -5.51 8.52 -24.38
CA LEU A 133 -6.72 7.71 -24.28
C LEU A 133 -8.00 8.54 -24.42
N ILE A 134 -8.02 9.77 -23.89
CA ILE A 134 -9.13 10.71 -24.07
C ILE A 134 -9.25 11.11 -25.54
N ARG A 135 -8.15 11.51 -26.20
CA ARG A 135 -8.15 11.87 -27.63
C ARG A 135 -8.56 10.70 -28.54
N ALA A 136 -8.25 9.47 -28.13
CA ALA A 136 -8.66 8.26 -28.83
C ALA A 136 -10.12 7.84 -28.54
N GLY A 137 -10.84 8.56 -27.68
CA GLY A 137 -12.22 8.24 -27.30
C GLY A 137 -12.36 7.01 -26.39
N LYS A 138 -11.26 6.50 -25.83
CA LYS A 138 -11.26 5.35 -24.90
C LYS A 138 -11.60 5.77 -23.47
N LEU A 139 -11.23 6.98 -23.09
CA LEU A 139 -11.66 7.62 -21.84
C LEU A 139 -12.67 8.72 -22.17
N THR A 140 -13.91 8.52 -21.73
CA THR A 140 -15.01 9.45 -21.96
C THR A 140 -15.43 10.11 -20.66
N THR A 141 -15.94 11.34 -20.73
CA THR A 141 -16.51 12.04 -19.57
C THR A 141 -17.94 11.62 -19.28
N GLU A 142 -18.59 10.94 -20.21
CA GLU A 142 -19.95 10.42 -20.07
C GLU A 142 -19.92 8.98 -19.55
N VAL A 143 -20.79 8.69 -18.59
CA VAL A 143 -21.05 7.31 -18.16
C VAL A 143 -21.86 6.65 -19.27
N THR A 144 -21.25 5.77 -20.05
CA THR A 144 -21.98 5.00 -21.06
C THR A 144 -22.92 4.06 -20.33
N ALA A 145 -24.23 4.27 -20.52
CA ALA A 145 -25.32 3.50 -19.91
C ALA A 145 -25.44 2.09 -20.50
#